data_AF-A0AA41X751-F1
#
_entry.id   AF-A0AA41X751-F1
#
_cell.length_a   1.000
_cell.length_b   1.000
_cell.length_c   1.000
_cell.angle_alpha   90.00
_cell.angle_beta   90.00
_cell.angle_gamma   90.00
#
_symmetry.space_group_name_H-M   'P 1'
#
loop_
_entity.id
_entity.type
_entity.pdbx_description
1 polymer ?
#
loop_
_entity_poly.entity_id
_entity_poly.type
_entity_poly.pdbx_seq_one_letter_code
_entity_poly.pdbx_strand_id
1 'polypeptide(L)' 'MNKRTWIVIILAALIINIVSLQMTIEAYYGREYSLVTSMTIVSLISVAVTVIAYFNWHKLEYRK' A
#
# COMPACT_ATOMS: atom_id res chain seq x y z
N MET A 1 12.15 -10.58 12.17
CA MET A 1 11.85 -9.15 11.92
C MET A 1 11.32 -8.53 13.20
N ASN A 2 11.80 -7.33 13.55
CA ASN A 2 11.35 -6.62 14.75
C ASN A 2 10.00 -5.94 14.48
N LYS A 3 9.22 -5.68 15.54
CA LYS A 3 7.92 -5.00 15.45
C LYS A 3 7.99 -3.64 14.73
N ARG A 4 9.08 -2.91 14.94
CA ARG A 4 9.36 -1.62 14.27
C ARG A 4 9.49 -1.78 12.76
N THR A 5 10.05 -2.90 12.28
CA THR A 5 10.20 -3.17 10.85
C THR A 5 8.84 -3.29 10.15
N TRP A 6 7.87 -3.96 10.78
CA TRP A 6 6.52 -4.08 10.21
C TRP A 6 5.79 -2.74 10.15
N ILE A 7 5.95 -1.89 11.17
CA ILE A 7 5.41 -0.52 11.15
C ILE A 7 6.01 0.29 10.01
N VAL A 8 7.32 0.20 9.79
CA VAL A 8 7.99 0.89 8.66
C VAL A 8 7.45 0.39 7.31
N ILE A 9 7.22 -0.92 7.17
CA ILE A 9 6.63 -1.49 5.94
C ILE A 9 5.21 -0.96 5.71
N ILE A 10 4.38 -0.89 6.75
CA ILE A 10 3.02 -0.34 6.68
C ILE A 10 3.07 1.13 6.24
N LEU A 11 3.95 1.94 6.84
CA LEU A 11 4.10 3.35 6.48
C LEU A 11 4.59 3.54 5.04
N ALA A 12 5.57 2.74 4.61
CA ALA A 12 6.08 2.79 3.24
C ALA A 12 4.98 2.41 2.22
N ALA A 13 4.24 1.33 2.49
CA ALA A 13 3.13 0.92 1.65
C ALA A 13 2.02 2.00 1.58
N LEU A 14 1.71 2.63 2.72
CA LEU A 14 0.75 3.74 2.77
C LEU A 14 1.17 4.92 1.89
N ILE A 15 2.44 5.33 1.95
CA ILE A 15 2.97 6.42 1.11
C ILE A 15 2.85 6.06 -0.37
N ILE A 16 3.25 4.84 -0.75
CA ILE A 16 3.11 4.34 -2.12
C ILE A 16 1.64 4.36 -2.55
N ASN A 17 0.72 3.99 -1.66
CA ASN A 17 -0.71 3.97 -1.96
C ASN A 17 -1.26 5.38 -2.22
N ILE A 18 -0.87 6.36 -1.40
CA ILE A 18 -1.28 7.77 -1.57
C ILE A 18 -0.77 8.32 -2.92
N VAL A 19 0.51 8.11 -3.22
CA VAL A 19 1.11 8.57 -4.50
C VAL A 19 0.45 7.89 -5.69
N SER A 20 0.22 6.58 -5.60
CA SER A 20 -0.48 5.82 -6.63
C SER A 20 -1.90 6.33 -6.85
N LEU A 21 -2.62 6.69 -5.79
CA LEU A 21 -3.98 7.24 -5.88
C LEU A 21 -3.98 8.60 -6.58
N GLN A 22 -3.05 9.48 -6.23
CA GLN A 22 -2.90 10.79 -6.88
C GLN A 22 -2.67 10.62 -8.39
N MET A 23 -1.75 9.75 -8.78
CA MET A 23 -1.49 9.46 -10.20
C MET A 23 -2.71 8.85 -10.90
N THR A 24 -3.49 8.00 -10.23
CA THR A 24 -4.74 7.46 -10.80
C THR A 24 -5.75 8.57 -11.08
N ILE A 25 -5.88 9.55 -10.18
CA ILE A 25 -6.79 10.70 -10.35
C ILE A 25 -6.33 11.55 -11.55
N GLU A 26 -5.04 11.90 -11.60
CA GLU A 26 -4.46 12.66 -12.70
C GLU A 26 -4.63 11.95 -14.05
N ALA A 27 -4.33 10.65 -14.10
CA ALA A 27 -4.50 9.82 -15.29
C ALA A 27 -5.97 9.74 -15.74
N TYR A 28 -6.92 9.66 -14.79
CA TYR A 28 -8.34 9.61 -15.11
C TYR A 28 -8.82 10.91 -15.78
N TYR A 29 -8.42 12.07 -15.23
CA TYR A 29 -8.74 13.37 -15.83
C TYR A 29 -7.98 13.61 -17.13
N GLY A 30 -6.75 13.11 -17.25
CA GLY A 30 -5.96 13.10 -18.48
C GLY A 30 -6.46 12.13 -19.56
N ARG A 31 -7.51 11.35 -19.29
CA ARG A 31 -8.06 10.29 -20.17
C ARG A 31 -7.06 9.16 -20.48
N GLU A 32 -6.04 8.99 -19.64
CA GLU A 32 -5.00 7.97 -19.76
C GLU A 32 -5.42 6.66 -19.05
N TYR A 33 -6.47 6.00 -19.56
CA TYR A 33 -7.08 4.84 -18.91
C TYR A 33 -6.14 3.64 -18.70
N SER A 34 -5.09 3.50 -19.54
CA SER A 34 -4.06 2.48 -19.33
C SER A 34 -3.28 2.76 -18.04
N LEU A 35 -2.93 4.03 -17.79
CA LEU A 35 -2.18 4.43 -16.61
C LEU A 35 -3.05 4.31 -15.34
N VAL A 36 -4.34 4.67 -15.44
CA VAL A 36 -5.35 4.43 -14.37
C VAL A 36 -5.35 2.97 -13.94
N THR A 37 -5.40 2.05 -14.91
CA THR A 37 -5.45 0.61 -14.64
C THR A 37 -4.16 0.13 -13.97
N SER A 38 -3.00 0.53 -14.50
CA SER A 38 -1.70 0.18 -13.90
C SER A 38 -1.55 0.69 -12.47
N MET A 39 -1.92 1.94 -12.20
CA MET A 39 -1.83 2.52 -10.86
C MET A 39 -2.86 1.94 -9.89
N THR A 40 -4.04 1.55 -10.38
CA THR A 40 -5.01 0.81 -9.57
C THR A 40 -4.45 -0.54 -9.12
N ILE A 41 -3.76 -1.27 -10.00
CA ILE A 41 -3.11 -2.54 -9.65
C ILE A 41 -2.01 -2.33 -8.59
N VAL A 42 -1.17 -1.30 -8.76
CA VAL A 42 -0.13 -0.96 -7.77
C VAL A 42 -0.76 -0.63 -6.40
N SER A 43 -1.86 0.12 -6.39
CA SER A 43 -2.62 0.43 -5.19
C SER A 43 -3.13 -0.83 -4.50
N LEU A 44 -3.74 -1.76 -5.24
CA LEU A 44 -4.22 -3.05 -4.69
C LEU A 44 -3.09 -3.90 -4.09
N ILE A 45 -1.94 -3.97 -4.76
CA ILE A 45 -0.77 -4.68 -4.24
C ILE A 45 -0.30 -4.04 -2.93
N SER A 46 -0.23 -2.71 -2.87
CA SER A 46 0.17 -1.98 -1.67
C SER A 46 -0.78 -2.26 -0.49
N VAL A 47 -2.09 -2.32 -0.74
CA VAL A 47 -3.08 -2.70 0.28
C VAL A 47 -2.84 -4.13 0.76
N ALA A 48 -2.61 -5.08 -0.15
CA ALA A 48 -2.34 -6.47 0.22
C ALA A 48 -1.08 -6.59 1.10
N VAL A 49 0.01 -5.90 0.74
CA VAL A 49 1.24 -5.82 1.54
C VAL A 49 0.96 -5.23 2.91
N THR A 50 0.18 -4.15 2.98
CA THR A 50 -0.19 -3.49 4.24
C THR A 50 -0.96 -4.44 5.16
N VAL A 51 -1.94 -5.17 4.62
CA VAL A 51 -2.75 -6.13 5.37
C VAL A 51 -1.89 -7.28 5.91
N ILE A 52 -1.02 -7.85 5.08
CA ILE A 52 -0.09 -8.92 5.51
C ILE A 52 0.85 -8.40 6.60
N ALA A 53 1.42 -7.21 6.42
CA ALA A 53 2.29 -6.59 7.40
C ALA A 53 1.58 -6.31 8.72
N TYR A 54 0.32 -5.85 8.68
CA TYR A 54 -0.52 -5.65 9.85
C TYR A 54 -0.76 -6.95 10.62
N PHE A 55 -1.16 -8.03 9.95
CA PHE A 55 -1.38 -9.32 10.63
C PHE A 55 -0.09 -9.86 11.26
N ASN A 56 1.06 -9.70 10.60
CA ASN A 56 2.34 -10.12 11.17
C ASN A 56 2.72 -9.26 12.39
N TRP A 57 2.57 -7.94 12.30
CA TRP A 57 2.78 -7.04 13.42
C TRP A 57 1.87 -7.37 14.60
N HIS A 58 0.58 -7.55 14.35
CA HIS A 58 -0.41 -7.91 15.36
C HIS A 58 -0.06 -9.25 16.02
N LYS A 59 0.28 -10.28 15.25
CA LYS A 59 0.71 -11.58 15.79
C LYS A 59 1.96 -11.46 16.68
N LEU A 60 2.88 -10.54 16.37
CA LEU A 60 4.09 -10.29 17.18
C LEU A 60 3.79 -9.52 18.47
N GLU A 61 2.85 -8.58 18.45
CA GLU A 61 2.49 -7.78 19.63
C GLU A 61 1.63 -8.59 20.62
N TYR A 62 0.72 -9.43 20.11
CA TYR A 62 -0.22 -10.20 20.93
C TYR A 62 0.19 -11.67 21.15
N ARG A 63 1.33 -12.13 20.61
CA ARG A 63 2.02 -13.34 21.11
C ARG A 63 2.69 -13.00 22.44
N LYS A 64 1.88 -12.93 23.50
CA LYS A 64 2.34 -13.21 24.86
C LYS A 64 2.23 -14.70 25.12
#